data_AF-A0A966NM87-F1
#
_entry.id   AF-A0A966NM87-F1
#
_cell.length_a   1.000
_cell.length_b   1.000
_cell.length_c   1.000
_cell.angle_alpha   90.00
_cell.angle_beta   90.00
_cell.angle_gamma   90.00
#
_symmetry.space_group_name_H-M   'P 1'
#
loop_
_entity.id
_entity.type
_entity.pdbx_description
1 polymer ?
#
loop_
_entity_poly.entity_id
_entity_poly.type
_entity_poly.pdbx_seq_one_letter_code
_entity_poly.pdbx_strand_id
1 'polypeptide(L)' 'STGRNFDEILRVIDSLQLTAKHKVATPANWKHGDDVIIGSAVSDDEAKQLFPQGWKTVKSYLRVLPQPK' A
#
# COMPACT_ATOMS: atom_id res chain seq x y z
N SER A 1 11.72 15.76 -28.01
CA SER A 1 10.52 15.33 -27.26
C SER A 1 10.93 14.20 -26.32
N THR A 2 10.39 14.15 -25.11
CA THR A 2 10.67 13.08 -24.14
C THR A 2 9.47 12.14 -24.07
N GLY A 3 9.69 10.84 -24.28
CA GLY A 3 8.64 9.83 -24.19
C GLY A 3 8.19 9.56 -22.75
N ARG A 4 6.95 9.09 -22.57
CA ARG A 4 6.43 8.63 -21.28
C ARG A 4 6.78 7.15 -21.07
N ASN A 5 6.94 6.74 -19.82
CA ASN A 5 7.06 5.33 -19.46
C ASN A 5 5.64 4.76 -19.20
N PHE A 6 5.20 3.83 -20.04
CA PHE A 6 3.87 3.21 -19.91
C PHE A 6 3.79 2.23 -18.74
N ASP A 7 4.89 1.57 -18.37
CA ASP A 7 4.92 0.68 -17.21
C ASP A 7 4.64 1.48 -15.93
N GLU A 8 5.15 2.72 -15.86
CA GLU A 8 4.88 3.61 -14.73
C GLU A 8 3.42 4.06 -14.68
N ILE A 9 2.79 4.27 -15.83
CA ILE A 9 1.36 4.63 -15.90
C ILE A 9 0.52 3.47 -15.36
N LEU A 10 0.78 2.22 -15.78
CA LEU A 10 0.06 1.05 -15.28
C LEU A 10 0.29 0.84 -13.78
N ARG A 11 1.54 0.94 -13.33
CA ARG A 11 1.90 0.82 -11.91
C ARG A 11 1.17 1.82 -11.02
N VAL A 12 1.05 3.06 -11.47
CA VAL A 12 0.32 4.12 -10.74
C VAL A 12 -1.18 3.82 -10.70
N ILE A 13 -1.78 3.33 -11.79
CA ILE A 13 -3.19 2.95 -11.81
C ILE A 13 -3.47 1.83 -10.81
N ASP A 14 -2.63 0.79 -10.78
CA ASP A 14 -2.77 -0.33 -9.83
C ASP A 14 -2.66 0.15 -8.38
N SER A 15 -1.70 1.04 -8.09
CA SER A 15 -1.54 1.66 -6.78
C SER A 15 -2.80 2.46 -6.37
N LEU A 16 -3.36 3.27 -7.28
CA LEU A 16 -4.58 4.04 -7.01
C LEU A 16 -5.78 3.14 -6.72
N GLN A 17 -5.94 2.04 -7.46
CA GLN A 17 -7.05 1.10 -7.23
C GLN A 17 -6.90 0.36 -5.89
N LEU A 18 -5.68 -0.04 -5.53
CA LEU A 18 -5.39 -0.74 -4.30
C LEU A 18 -5.60 0.15 -3.06
N THR A 19 -5.08 1.38 -3.12
CA THR A 19 -5.20 2.36 -2.03
C THR A 19 -6.66 2.73 -1.76
N ALA A 20 -7.48 2.88 -2.81
CA ALA A 20 -8.90 3.18 -2.70
C ALA A 20 -9.71 2.05 -2.05
N LYS A 21 -9.37 0.78 -2.34
CA LYS A 21 -10.12 -0.38 -1.83
C LYS A 21 -9.75 -0.76 -0.40
N HIS A 22 -8.46 -0.72 -0.04
CA HIS A 22 -7.98 -1.35 1.19
C HIS A 22 -7.40 -0.36 2.22
N LYS A 23 -7.50 0.96 2.02
CA LYS A 23 -6.91 1.98 2.92
C LYS A 23 -5.40 1.76 3.20
N VAL A 24 -4.69 1.23 2.21
CA VAL A 24 -3.23 1.02 2.24
C VAL A 24 -2.52 2.07 1.39
N ALA A 25 -1.20 2.19 1.57
CA ALA A 25 -0.30 3.02 0.78
C ALA A 25 0.82 2.15 0.17
N THR A 26 1.14 2.38 -1.10
CA THR A 26 2.23 1.67 -1.77
C THR A 26 3.58 2.39 -1.53
N PRO A 27 4.63 1.71 -1.06
CA PRO A 27 5.95 2.32 -0.86
C PRO A 27 6.63 2.75 -2.16
N ALA A 28 7.76 3.45 -2.03
CA ALA A 28 8.58 3.83 -3.18
C ALA A 28 9.02 2.57 -3.96
N ASN A 29 9.00 2.66 -5.30
CA ASN A 29 9.31 1.56 -6.22
C ASN A 29 8.45 0.30 -6.06
N TRP A 30 7.30 0.39 -5.39
CA TRP A 30 6.36 -0.73 -5.25
C TRP A 30 5.94 -1.28 -6.60
N LYS A 31 5.94 -2.62 -6.71
CA LYS A 31 5.35 -3.38 -7.81
C LYS A 31 4.16 -4.18 -7.32
N HIS A 32 3.27 -4.53 -8.23
CA HIS A 32 2.13 -5.38 -7.90
C HIS A 32 2.60 -6.71 -7.28
N GLY A 33 2.11 -7.00 -6.07
CA GLY A 33 2.49 -8.14 -5.24
C GLY A 33 3.42 -7.79 -4.07
N ASP A 34 4.08 -6.64 -4.10
CA ASP A 34 4.98 -6.22 -3.03
C ASP A 34 4.22 -5.76 -1.78
N ASP A 35 4.92 -5.79 -0.64
CA ASP A 35 4.41 -5.30 0.63
C ASP A 35 3.93 -3.84 0.56
N VAL A 36 2.85 -3.56 1.28
CA VAL A 36 2.21 -2.25 1.39
C VAL A 36 2.24 -1.73 2.82
N ILE A 37 1.95 -0.46 2.98
CA ILE A 37 1.98 0.24 4.27
C ILE A 37 0.54 0.58 4.67
N ILE A 38 0.20 0.42 5.95
CA ILE A 38 -1.09 0.88 6.46
C ILE A 38 -1.11 2.42 6.43
N GLY A 39 -2.14 3.00 5.83
CA GLY A 39 -2.30 4.45 5.77
C GLY A 39 -2.19 5.09 7.16
N SER A 40 -1.52 6.24 7.25
CA SER A 40 -1.34 6.98 8.50
C SER A 40 -2.66 7.46 9.12
N ALA A 41 -3.73 7.54 8.31
CA ALA A 41 -5.06 7.89 8.76
C ALA A 41 -5.80 6.76 9.50
N VAL A 42 -5.31 5.50 9.42
CA VAL A 42 -5.95 4.35 10.05
C VAL A 42 -5.38 4.16 11.45
N SER A 43 -6.24 4.19 12.47
CA SER A 43 -5.85 3.93 13.85
C SER A 43 -5.46 2.46 14.05
N ASP A 44 -4.72 2.14 15.12
CA ASP A 44 -4.31 0.75 15.37
C ASP A 44 -5.49 -0.19 15.60
N ASP A 45 -6.61 0.30 16.14
CA ASP A 45 -7.80 -0.51 16.37
C ASP A 45 -8.58 -0.77 15.09
N GLU A 46 -8.69 0.22 14.19
CA GLU A 46 -9.21 0.00 12.83
C GLU A 46 -8.32 -0.95 12.03
N ALA A 47 -7.00 -0.81 12.17
CA ALA A 47 -6.03 -1.70 11.51
C ALA A 47 -6.19 -3.16 11.96
N LYS A 48 -6.45 -3.42 13.25
CA LYS A 48 -6.73 -4.78 13.75
C LYS A 48 -7.98 -5.40 13.13
N GLN A 49 -9.01 -4.59 12.88
CA GLN A 49 -10.25 -5.06 12.26
C GLN A 49 -10.07 -5.33 10.76
N LEU A 50 -9.38 -4.43 10.06
CA LEU A 50 -9.17 -4.53 8.61
C LEU A 50 -8.13 -5.59 8.23
N PHE A 51 -7.10 -5.79 9.06
CA PHE A 51 -5.97 -6.68 8.79
C PHE A 51 -5.77 -7.69 9.93
N PRO A 52 -6.66 -8.70 10.06
CA PRO A 52 -6.59 -9.68 11.13
C PRO A 52 -5.36 -10.60 11.05
N GLN A 53 -4.71 -10.65 9.89
CA GLN A 53 -3.47 -11.41 9.64
C GLN A 53 -2.25 -10.82 10.36
N GLY A 54 -2.40 -9.61 10.95
CA GLY A 54 -1.31 -8.88 11.58
C GLY A 54 -0.45 -8.11 10.57
N TRP A 55 0.43 -7.25 11.09
CA TRP A 55 1.37 -6.45 10.32
C TRP A 55 2.71 -6.33 11.05
N LYS A 56 3.76 -6.00 10.31
CA LYS A 56 5.10 -5.74 10.84
C LYS A 56 5.24 -4.24 11.14
N THR A 57 5.32 -3.89 12.41
CA THR A 57 5.60 -2.51 12.85
C THR A 57 7.10 -2.28 12.90
N VAL A 58 7.64 -1.49 11.96
CA VAL A 58 9.05 -1.05 12.01
C VAL A 58 9.16 0.21 12.88
N LYS A 59 8.20 1.12 12.75
CA LYS A 59 8.02 2.32 13.57
C LYS A 59 6.53 2.55 13.80
N SER A 60 6.15 3.37 14.77
CA SER A 60 4.74 3.68 15.07
C SER A 60 3.93 4.14 13.85
N TYR A 61 4.57 4.87 12.93
CA TYR A 61 3.97 5.35 11.68
C TYR A 61 4.28 4.47 10.46
N LEU A 62 5.12 3.44 10.61
CA LEU A 62 5.57 2.57 9.52
C LEU A 62 5.17 1.12 9.82
N ARG A 63 3.95 0.78 9.41
CA ARG A 63 3.31 -0.52 9.59
C ARG A 63 3.20 -1.19 8.22
N VAL A 64 3.94 -2.29 8.03
CA VAL A 64 4.07 -3.00 6.75
C VAL A 64 3.23 -4.27 6.78
N LEU A 65 2.46 -4.52 5.74
CA LEU A 65 1.71 -5.75 5.55
C LEU A 65 1.88 -6.28 4.12
N PRO A 66 1.70 -7.59 3.90
CA PRO A 66 1.57 -8.14 2.56
C PRO A 66 0.39 -7.49 1.83
N GLN A 67 0.48 -7.35 0.50
CA GLN A 67 -0.61 -6.79 -0.30
C GLN A 67 -1.92 -7.58 -0.06
N PRO A 68 -3.01 -6.92 0.37
CA PRO A 68 -4.32 -7.56 0.46
C PRO A 68 -4.84 -7.87 -0.96
N LYS A 69 -5.49 -9.02 -1.10
CA LYS A 69 -6.13 -9.46 -2.35
C LYS A 69 -7.56 -8.94 -2.45
#